data_AF-A0A6L9FJT6-F1
#
_entry.id   AF-A0A6L9FJT6-F1
#
_cell.length_a   1.000
_cell.length_b   1.000
_cell.length_c   1.000
_cell.angle_alpha   90.00
_cell.angle_beta   90.00
_cell.angle_gamma   90.00
#
_symmetry.space_group_name_H-M   'P 1'
#
loop_
_entity.id
_entity.type
_entity.pdbx_description
1 polymer ?
#
loop_
_entity_poly.entity_id
_entity_poly.type
_entity_poly.pdbx_seq_one_letter_code
_entity_poly.pdbx_strand_id
1 'polypeptide(L)' 'PYTAHVDELAAVTLDELGLEPSESYYKAALKRIESLFDVAEPDTPEGEELERLAALVEEYEEKHFPI' A
#
# COMPACT_ATOMS: atom_id res chain seq x y z
N PRO A 1 -24.17 -11.38 -25.93
CA PRO A 1 -24.52 -10.46 -24.81
C PRO A 1 -23.40 -10.48 -23.75
N TYR A 2 -22.80 -9.32 -23.56
CA TYR A 2 -21.71 -9.01 -22.62
C TYR A 2 -22.26 -8.84 -21.19
N THR A 3 -21.33 -8.88 -20.22
CA THR A 3 -21.42 -8.68 -18.76
C THR A 3 -21.77 -9.95 -17.95
N ALA A 4 -21.03 -10.35 -16.92
CA ALA A 4 -19.91 -9.71 -16.22
C ALA A 4 -18.95 -10.81 -15.79
N HIS A 5 -17.67 -10.62 -16.13
CA HIS A 5 -16.60 -11.12 -15.28
C HIS A 5 -16.81 -10.47 -13.92
N VAL A 6 -17.48 -11.19 -13.02
CA VAL A 6 -17.25 -11.03 -11.58
C VAL A 6 -15.83 -11.52 -11.38
N ASP A 7 -14.90 -10.63 -11.71
CA ASP A 7 -13.64 -10.55 -11.00
C ASP A 7 -14.02 -10.35 -9.53
N GLU A 8 -14.31 -11.46 -8.85
CA GLU A 8 -13.92 -11.65 -7.46
C GLU A 8 -12.38 -11.61 -7.44
N LEU A 9 -11.82 -10.45 -7.78
CA LEU A 9 -10.54 -10.04 -7.25
C LEU A 9 -10.83 -9.81 -5.78
N ALA A 10 -10.83 -10.93 -5.08
CA ALA A 10 -10.75 -11.03 -3.65
C ALA A 10 -9.91 -9.86 -3.18
N ALA A 11 -10.45 -9.14 -2.19
CA ALA A 11 -9.67 -8.34 -1.29
C ALA A 11 -8.72 -9.31 -0.56
N VAL A 12 -7.74 -9.85 -1.30
CA VAL A 12 -6.62 -10.60 -0.77
C VAL A 12 -5.85 -9.55 -0.03
N THR A 13 -6.19 -9.46 1.25
CA THR A 13 -5.50 -8.62 2.22
C THR A 13 -4.03 -8.99 2.13
N LEU A 14 -3.19 -7.95 2.09
CA LEU A 14 -1.73 -8.03 1.98
C LEU A 14 -1.09 -9.08 2.91
N ASP A 15 -1.77 -9.36 4.02
CA ASP A 15 -1.43 -10.35 5.05
C ASP A 15 -1.53 -11.82 4.59
N GLU A 16 -2.47 -12.20 3.71
CA GLU A 16 -2.73 -13.60 3.35
C GLU A 16 -1.78 -14.18 2.29
N LEU A 17 -1.07 -13.34 1.54
CA LEU A 17 -0.16 -13.82 0.49
C LEU A 17 1.27 -14.06 0.96
N GLY A 18 1.60 -13.83 2.23
CA GLY A 18 2.96 -14.02 2.76
C GLY A 18 4.02 -13.33 1.89
N LEU A 19 3.63 -12.25 1.21
CA LEU A 19 4.53 -11.55 0.32
C LEU A 19 5.38 -10.66 1.19
N GLU A 20 6.62 -11.10 1.44
CA GLU A 20 7.72 -10.21 1.78
C GLU A 20 7.53 -8.90 0.98
N PRO A 21 7.59 -7.72 1.63
CA PRO A 21 7.40 -6.46 0.94
C PRO A 21 8.37 -6.45 -0.23
N SER A 22 7.84 -6.54 -1.44
CA SER A 22 8.64 -6.62 -2.65
C SER A 22 8.85 -5.21 -3.19
N GLU A 23 9.87 -5.01 -4.03
CA GLU A 23 10.11 -3.72 -4.68
C GLU A 23 8.84 -3.17 -5.39
N SER A 24 7.96 -4.05 -5.85
CA SER A 24 6.67 -3.66 -6.43
C SER A 24 5.70 -3.09 -5.39
N TYR A 25 5.61 -3.68 -4.19
CA TYR A 25 4.79 -3.16 -3.10
C TYR A 25 5.34 -1.84 -2.55
N TYR A 26 6.66 -1.76 -2.40
CA TYR A 26 7.35 -0.53 -2.04
C TYR A 26 7.02 0.61 -3.02
N LYS A 27 7.16 0.38 -4.33
CA LYS A 27 6.82 1.38 -5.36
C LYS A 27 5.34 1.74 -5.37
N ALA A 28 4.45 0.77 -5.14
CA ALA A 28 3.02 1.03 -5.06
C ALA A 28 2.66 1.88 -3.84
N ALA A 29 3.26 1.58 -2.67
CA ALA A 29 3.10 2.35 -1.45
C ALA A 29 3.58 3.79 -1.64
N LEU A 30 4.78 3.99 -2.21
CA LEU A 30 5.30 5.33 -2.53
C LEU A 30 4.35 6.13 -3.43
N LYS A 31 3.86 5.53 -4.51
CA LYS A 31 2.92 6.22 -5.42
C LYS A 31 1.61 6.59 -4.73
N ARG A 32 1.14 5.73 -3.82
CA ARG A 32 -0.08 5.99 -3.05
C ARG A 32 0.15 7.10 -2.02
N ILE A 33 1.29 7.07 -1.32
CA ILE A 33 1.74 8.14 -0.41
C ILE A 33 1.78 9.48 -1.15
N GLU A 34 2.42 9.56 -2.32
CA GLU A 34 2.46 10.78 -3.13
C GLU A 34 1.07 11.30 -3.49
N SER A 35 0.13 10.40 -3.80
CA SER A 35 -1.25 10.79 -4.13
C SER A 35 -2.05 11.26 -2.92
N LEU A 36 -1.70 10.79 -1.72
CA LEU A 36 -2.34 11.15 -0.46
C LEU A 36 -1.68 12.37 0.19
N PHE A 37 -0.43 12.69 -0.13
CA PHE A 37 0.35 13.71 0.57
C PHE A 37 -0.28 15.12 0.54
N ASP A 38 -0.99 15.45 -0.54
CA ASP A 38 -1.66 16.75 -0.70
C ASP A 38 -3.07 16.81 -0.09
N VAL A 39 -3.69 15.66 0.20
CA VAL A 39 -5.11 15.55 0.59
C VAL A 39 -5.34 14.90 1.95
N ALA A 40 -4.36 14.17 2.47
CA ALA A 40 -4.43 13.49 3.75
C ALA A 40 -4.39 14.52 4.88
N GLU A 41 -5.35 14.42 5.79
CA GLU A 41 -5.43 15.25 6.98
C GLU A 41 -5.38 14.36 8.23
N PRO A 42 -4.93 14.90 9.39
CA PRO A 42 -5.00 14.17 10.65
C PRO A 42 -6.44 13.73 10.97
N ASP A 43 -6.58 12.56 11.60
CA ASP A 43 -7.86 11.98 11.99
C ASP A 43 -8.83 11.68 10.81
N THR A 44 -8.33 11.61 9.57
CA THR A 44 -9.09 11.12 8.40
C THR A 44 -8.65 9.72 7.96
N PRO A 45 -9.50 8.97 7.25
CA PRO A 45 -9.11 7.68 6.68
C PRO A 45 -7.87 7.76 5.78
N GLU A 46 -7.72 8.84 5.03
CA GLU A 46 -6.57 9.12 4.17
C GLU A 46 -5.30 9.37 4.99
N GLY A 47 -5.40 10.10 6.12
CA GLY A 47 -4.30 10.30 7.06
C GLY A 47 -3.84 8.99 7.71
N GLU A 48 -4.78 8.18 8.19
CA GLU A 48 -4.45 6.86 8.74
C GLU A 48 -3.85 5.91 7.68
N GLU A 49 -4.31 5.99 6.44
CA GLU A 49 -3.74 5.24 5.32
C GLU A 49 -2.30 5.69 5.03
N LEU A 50 -2.07 7.00 4.98
CA LEU A 50 -0.75 7.59 4.77
C LEU A 50 0.25 7.16 5.85
N GLU A 51 -0.13 7.20 7.13
CA GLU A 51 0.72 6.74 8.24
C GLU A 51 1.08 5.25 8.12
N ARG A 52 0.11 4.40 7.81
CA ARG A 52 0.36 2.95 7.62
C ARG A 52 1.29 2.69 6.43
N LEU A 53 1.08 3.37 5.31
CA LEU A 53 1.94 3.21 4.13
C LEU A 53 3.36 3.70 4.38
N ALA A 54 3.52 4.81 5.11
CA ALA A 54 4.82 5.33 5.49
C ALA A 54 5.59 4.33 6.37
N ALA A 55 4.95 3.75 7.38
CA ALA A 55 5.55 2.72 8.23
C ALA A 55 5.99 1.47 7.44
N LEU A 56 5.18 1.03 6.46
CA LEU A 56 5.53 -0.09 5.59
C LEU A 56 6.75 0.20 4.71
N VAL A 57 6.86 1.42 4.21
CA VAL A 57 8.01 1.88 3.43
C VAL A 57 9.27 1.89 4.29
N GLU A 58 9.20 2.45 5.51
CA GLU A 58 10.32 2.50 6.45
C GLU A 58 10.84 1.09 6.79
N GLU A 59 9.95 0.14 7.12
CA GLU A 59 10.35 -1.25 7.41
C GLU A 59 11.02 -1.92 6.20
N TYR A 60 10.54 -1.66 4.99
CA TYR A 60 11.19 -2.15 3.77
C TYR A 60 12.58 -1.54 3.58
N GLU A 61 12.73 -0.23 3.78
CA GLU A 61 14.02 0.46 3.66
C GLU A 61 15.04 -0.03 4.70
N GLU A 62 14.65 -0.22 5.95
CA GLU A 62 15.53 -0.76 6.99
C GLU A 62 16.07 -2.15 6.64
N LYS A 63 15.23 -3.00 6.02
CA LYS A 63 15.61 -4.36 5.61
C LYS A 63 16.45 -4.39 4.34
N HIS A 64 16.14 -3.55 3.35
CA HIS A 64 16.72 -3.62 2.02
C HIS A 64 17.85 -2.62 1.75
N PHE A 65 17.86 -1.51 2.47
CA PHE A 65 18.86 -0.44 2.36
C PHE A 65 19.51 -0.12 3.73
N PRO A 66 20.16 -1.11 4.38
CA PRO A 66 20.87 -0.86 5.63
C PRO A 66 22.02 0.13 5.38
N ILE A 67 22.03 1.22 6.16
CA ILE A 67 22.99 2.33 6.09
C ILE A 67 24.25 2.01 6.92
#